data_AF-A0A4R4QYP7-F1
#
_entry.id   AF-A0A4R4QYP7-F1
#
_cell.length_a   1.000
_cell.length_b   1.000
_cell.length_c   1.000
_cell.angle_alpha   90.00
_cell.angle_beta   90.00
_cell.angle_gamma   90.00
#
_symmetry.space_group_name_H-M   'P 1'
#
loop_
_entity.id
_entity.type
_entity.pdbx_description
1 polymer ?
#
loop_
_entity_poly.entity_id
_entity_poly.type
_entity_poly.pdbx_seq_one_letter_code
_entity_poly.pdbx_strand_id
1 'polypeptide(L)' 'MAGSEPVTAPDQHKPGHRKSGRIGAVLSALALLAMLCGNHEGRVEDLWLVGLAALLLAIVIGDAVLRRNGLRS' A
#
# COMPACT_ATOMS: atom_id res chain seq x y z
N MET A 1 -25.83 -2.61 -30.26
CA MET A 1 -25.25 -1.38 -29.69
C MET A 1 -23.75 -1.41 -29.92
N ALA A 2 -23.27 -0.74 -30.97
CA ALA A 2 -21.84 -0.49 -31.15
C ALA A 2 -21.58 0.95 -30.71
N GLY A 3 -20.60 1.16 -29.82
CA GLY A 3 -20.02 2.51 -29.59
C GLY A 3 -20.30 3.15 -28.23
N SER A 4 -19.87 2.55 -27.13
CA SER A 4 -19.62 3.29 -25.89
C SER A 4 -18.35 2.81 -25.19
N GLU A 5 -17.29 2.58 -25.96
CA GLU A 5 -15.98 2.48 -25.33
C GLU A 5 -15.57 3.88 -24.87
N PRO A 6 -15.22 4.07 -23.59
CA PRO A 6 -14.81 5.37 -23.09
C PRO A 6 -13.58 5.86 -23.87
N VAL A 7 -13.67 7.05 -24.46
CA VAL A 7 -12.53 7.71 -25.11
C VAL A 7 -11.58 8.15 -24.01
N THR A 8 -10.50 7.39 -23.82
CA THR A 8 -9.44 7.71 -22.88
C THR A 8 -8.23 8.30 -23.60
N ALA A 9 -7.60 9.29 -22.97
CA ALA A 9 -6.37 9.86 -23.50
C ALA A 9 -5.21 8.84 -23.37
N PRO A 10 -4.21 8.87 -24.28
CA PRO A 10 -3.11 7.89 -24.26
C PRO A 10 -2.34 7.80 -22.93
N ASP A 11 -2.35 8.87 -22.14
CA ASP A 11 -1.69 8.96 -20.83
C ASP A 11 -2.45 8.23 -19.70
N GLN A 12 -3.77 8.04 -19.81
CA GLN A 12 -4.56 7.34 -18.78
C GLN A 12 -4.19 5.85 -18.65
N HIS A 13 -3.60 5.28 -19.69
CA HIS A 13 -3.11 3.90 -19.69
C HIS A 13 -1.67 3.78 -19.20
N LYS A 14 -1.04 4.88 -18.78
CA LYS A 14 0.35 4.85 -18.32
C LYS A 14 0.44 3.98 -17.07
N PRO A 15 1.30 2.95 -17.07
CA PRO A 15 1.45 2.10 -15.90
C PRO A 15 1.94 2.92 -14.71
N GLY A 16 1.27 2.76 -13.58
CA GLY A 16 1.66 3.40 -12.33
C GLY A 16 3.04 2.92 -11.83
N HIS A 17 3.64 3.71 -10.95
CA HIS A 17 4.95 3.42 -10.37
C HIS A 17 4.82 2.47 -9.16
N ARG A 18 4.60 1.18 -9.44
CA ARG A 18 4.40 0.15 -8.40
C ARG A 18 5.58 0.01 -7.43
N LYS A 19 6.81 0.08 -7.95
CA LYS A 19 8.03 -0.07 -7.13
C LYS A 19 8.12 1.04 -6.09
N SER A 20 7.92 2.30 -6.47
CA SER A 20 7.94 3.42 -5.52
C SER A 20 6.78 3.32 -4.53
N GLY A 21 5.58 2.89 -4.96
CA GLY A 21 4.45 2.66 -4.06
C GLY A 21 4.76 1.63 -2.97
N ARG A 22 5.40 0.50 -3.32
CA ARG A 22 5.82 -0.52 -2.34
C ARG A 22 6.89 0.00 -1.39
N ILE A 23 7.90 0.71 -1.90
CA ILE A 23 8.94 1.32 -1.08
C ILE A 23 8.33 2.33 -0.11
N GLY A 24 7.45 3.21 -0.60
CA GLY A 24 6.72 4.18 0.23
C GLY A 24 5.93 3.50 1.35
N ALA A 25 5.15 2.47 1.03
CA ALA A 25 4.38 1.72 2.03
C ALA A 25 5.28 1.07 3.10
N VAL A 26 6.41 0.47 2.71
CA VAL A 26 7.36 -0.14 3.66
C VAL A 26 8.02 0.94 4.53
N LEU A 27 8.48 2.04 3.94
CA LEU A 27 9.08 3.15 4.69
C LEU A 27 8.08 3.79 5.66
N SER A 28 6.83 3.98 5.25
CA SER A 28 5.75 4.46 6.14
C SER A 28 5.48 3.49 7.28
N ALA A 29 5.45 2.17 7.03
CA ALA A 29 5.29 1.18 8.08
C ALA A 29 6.48 1.21 9.08
N LEU A 30 7.71 1.32 8.59
CA LEU A 30 8.89 1.44 9.45
C LEU A 30 8.87 2.74 10.27
N ALA A 31 8.43 3.86 9.69
CA ALA A 31 8.28 5.12 10.41
C ALA A 31 7.23 5.00 11.54
N LEU A 32 6.08 4.38 11.27
CA LEU A 32 5.05 4.12 12.29
C LEU A 32 5.59 3.26 13.44
N LEU A 33 6.38 2.23 13.13
CA LEU A 33 7.00 1.39 14.16
C LEU A 33 8.10 2.12 14.93
N ALA A 34 8.86 2.99 14.27
CA ALA A 34 9.85 3.83 14.95
C ALA A 34 9.21 4.79 15.96
N MET A 35 7.97 5.24 15.69
CA MET A 35 7.21 6.08 16.62
C MET A 35 6.82 5.36 17.91
N LEU A 36 6.90 4.03 17.99
CA LEU A 36 6.71 3.30 19.27
C LEU A 36 7.83 3.61 20.28
N CYS A 37 8.98 4.09 19.80
CA CYS A 37 10.08 4.52 20.64
C CYS A 37 9.82 5.97 21.09
N GLY A 38 9.29 6.16 22.30
CA GLY A 38 8.99 7.51 22.77
C GLY A 38 8.26 7.57 24.10
N ASN A 39 7.61 8.73 24.32
CA ASN A 39 6.96 9.10 25.58
C ASN A 39 5.49 8.65 25.63
N HIS A 40 5.19 7.43 25.20
CA HIS A 40 3.81 6.94 25.21
C HIS A 40 3.40 6.56 26.63
N GLU A 41 2.43 7.27 27.18
CA GLU A 41 1.84 6.98 28.50
C GLU A 41 0.70 5.94 28.38
N GLY A 42 0.05 5.87 27.21
CA GLY A 42 -1.11 5.03 26.96
C GLY A 42 -0.92 4.08 25.79
N ARG A 43 -1.58 2.92 25.85
CA ARG A 43 -1.45 1.85 24.84
C ARG A 43 -2.33 2.02 23.60
N VAL A 44 -3.24 3.00 23.60
CA VAL A 44 -4.17 3.22 22.46
C VAL A 44 -3.39 3.70 21.23
N GLU A 45 -2.41 4.58 21.41
CA GLU A 45 -1.54 5.04 20.33
C GLU A 45 -0.74 3.88 19.72
N ASP A 46 -0.14 3.04 20.56
CA ASP A 46 0.61 1.85 20.12
C ASP A 46 -0.25 0.91 19.26
N LEU A 47 -1.51 0.68 19.65
CA LEU A 47 -2.44 -0.16 18.89
C LEU A 47 -2.68 0.38 17.49
N TRP A 48 -2.83 1.70 17.34
CA TRP A 48 -3.02 2.33 16.04
C TRP A 48 -1.75 2.34 15.21
N LEU A 49 -0.59 2.64 15.80
CA LEU A 49 0.70 2.61 15.11
C LEU A 49 1.02 1.22 14.57
N VAL A 50 0.90 0.20 15.42
CA VAL A 50 1.10 -1.21 15.03
C VAL A 50 0.04 -1.66 14.03
N GLY A 51 -1.22 -1.32 14.26
CA GLY A 51 -2.33 -1.69 13.37
C GLY A 51 -2.17 -1.13 11.96
N LEU A 52 -1.82 0.15 11.83
CA LEU A 52 -1.60 0.78 10.53
C LEU A 52 -0.33 0.24 9.84
N ALA A 53 0.75 0.03 10.59
CA ALA A 53 1.97 -0.59 10.05
C ALA A 53 1.68 -1.99 9.51
N ALA A 54 0.97 -2.82 10.28
CA ALA A 54 0.57 -4.16 9.87
C ALA A 54 -0.34 -4.14 8.63
N LEU A 55 -1.29 -3.21 8.56
CA LEU A 55 -2.18 -3.05 7.41
C LEU A 55 -1.39 -2.72 6.13
N LEU A 56 -0.46 -1.77 6.19
CA LEU A 56 0.39 -1.41 5.04
C LEU A 56 1.20 -2.60 4.54
N LEU A 57 1.83 -3.35 5.47
CA LEU A 57 2.60 -4.53 5.13
C LEU A 57 1.71 -5.63 4.54
N ALA A 58 0.51 -5.86 5.10
CA ALA A 58 -0.44 -6.83 4.58
C ALA A 58 -0.86 -6.50 3.14
N ILE A 59 -1.07 -5.22 2.81
CA ILE A 59 -1.39 -4.79 1.44
C ILE A 59 -0.22 -5.08 0.49
N VAL A 60 1.01 -4.76 0.88
CA VAL A 60 2.21 -4.99 0.03
C VAL A 60 2.47 -6.48 -0.18
N ILE A 61 2.37 -7.27 0.89
CA ILE A 61 2.54 -8.72 0.84
C ILE A 61 1.40 -9.35 0.02
N GLY A 62 0.16 -8.94 0.25
CA GLY A 62 -1.01 -9.39 -0.51
C GLY A 62 -0.87 -9.11 -2.01
N ASP A 63 -0.44 -7.91 -2.40
CA ASP A 63 -0.16 -7.58 -3.79
C ASP A 63 0.97 -8.45 -4.38
N ALA A 64 2.01 -8.74 -3.61
CA ALA A 64 3.11 -9.61 -4.05
C ALA A 64 2.65 -11.06 -4.23
N VAL A 65 1.87 -11.61 -3.30
CA VAL A 65 1.32 -12.97 -3.35
C VAL A 65 0.37 -13.12 -4.53
N LEU A 66 -0.57 -12.19 -4.69
CA LEU A 66 -1.57 -12.25 -5.76
C LEU A 66 -0.91 -12.24 -7.14
N ARG A 67 0.15 -11.43 -7.32
CA ARG A 67 0.93 -11.39 -8.56
C ARG A 67 1.81 -12.61 -8.76
N ARG A 68 2.44 -13.13 -7.70
CA ARG A 68 3.24 -14.37 -7.76
C ARG A 68 2.38 -15.56 -8.20
N ASN A 69 1.11 -15.57 -7.79
CA ASN A 69 0.16 -16.61 -8.12
C ASN A 69 -0.58 -16.36 -9.45
N GLY A 70 -0.25 -15.30 -10.20
CA GLY A 70 -0.90 -14.97 -11.47
C GLY A 70 -2.35 -14.47 -11.35
N LEU A 71 -2.81 -14.19 -10.13
CA LEU A 71 -4.17 -13.74 -9.84
C LEU A 71 -4.35 -12.20 -10.02
N ARG A 72 -3.25 -11.48 -10.27
CA ARG A 72 -3.26 -10.04 -10.59
C ARG A 72 -2.15 -9.72 -11.59
N SER A 73 -2.53 -9.01 -12.66
CA SER A 73 -1.64 -8.46 -13.68
C SER A 73 -0.94 -7.18 -13.23
#